data_AF-A0A9E4HRU4-F1
#
_entry.id   AF-A0A9E4HRU4-F1
#
_cell.length_a   1.000
_cell.length_b   1.000
_cell.length_c   1.000
_cell.angle_alpha   90.00
_cell.angle_beta   90.00
_cell.angle_gamma   90.00
#
_symmetry.space_group_name_H-M   'P 1'
#
loop_
_entity.id
_entity.type
_entity.pdbx_description
1 polymer ?
#
loop_
_entity_poly.entity_id
_entity_poly.type
_entity_poly.pdbx_seq_one_letter_code
_entity_poly.pdbx_strand_id
1 'polypeptide(L)' 'MKRMLYAAIVAAGLLLAMPAAPDAQERETVDVSSLGPQVGERIPEFALPDQYGKVRTLDSIMGERGAMIVFHRSANW' A
#
# COMPACT_ATOMS: atom_id res chain seq x y z
N MET A 1 23.24 -35.99 37.03
CA MET A 1 22.02 -36.33 36.25
C MET A 1 20.97 -35.22 36.30
N LYS A 2 20.45 -34.82 37.47
CA LYS A 2 19.41 -33.77 37.58
C LYS A 2 19.79 -32.42 36.95
N ARG A 3 21.05 -31.98 37.08
CA ARG A 3 21.57 -30.74 36.46
C ARG A 3 21.54 -30.76 34.93
N MET A 4 21.82 -31.91 34.31
CA MET A 4 21.73 -32.08 32.85
C MET A 4 20.26 -32.08 32.40
N LEU A 5 19.36 -32.64 33.19
CA LEU A 5 17.92 -32.61 32.93
C LEU A 5 17.37 -31.18 32.96
N TYR A 6 17.75 -30.37 33.96
CA TYR A 6 17.34 -28.96 34.02
C TYR A 6 17.92 -28.14 32.87
N ALA A 7 19.17 -28.37 32.49
CA ALA A 7 19.79 -27.70 31.35
C ALA A 7 19.07 -28.03 30.03
N ALA A 8 18.67 -29.29 29.84
CA ALA A 8 17.90 -29.71 28.67
C ALA A 8 16.49 -29.07 28.63
N ILE A 9 15.82 -28.96 29.77
CA ILE A 9 14.49 -28.32 29.87
C ILE A 9 14.58 -26.82 29.58
N VAL A 10 15.60 -26.13 30.10
CA VAL A 10 15.81 -24.70 29.83
C VAL A 10 16.14 -24.46 28.35
N ALA A 11 16.98 -25.31 27.75
CA ALA A 11 17.30 -25.21 26.33
C ALA A 11 16.07 -25.44 25.45
N ALA A 12 15.24 -26.43 25.76
CA ALA A 12 13.99 -26.70 25.06
C ALA A 12 12.97 -25.54 25.23
N GLY A 13 12.90 -24.95 26.43
CA GLY A 13 12.07 -23.77 26.69
C GLY A 13 12.55 -22.54 25.91
N LEU A 14 13.86 -22.35 25.74
CA LEU A 14 14.42 -21.26 24.94
C LEU A 14 14.10 -21.41 23.45
N LEU A 15 14.10 -22.65 22.94
CA LEU A 15 13.77 -22.95 21.54
C LEU A 15 12.28 -22.71 21.22
N LEU A 16 11.38 -22.92 22.18
CA LEU A 16 9.94 -22.70 22.03
C LEU A 16 9.53 -21.22 22.19
N ALA A 17 10.39 -20.39 22.76
CA ALA A 17 10.14 -18.96 22.95
C ALA A 17 10.58 -18.09 21.77
N MET A 18 11.08 -18.69 20.68
CA MET A 18 11.46 -17.93 19.49
C MET A 18 10.19 -17.46 18.75
N PRO A 19 9.97 -16.14 18.60
CA PRO A 19 8.86 -15.64 17.81
C PRO A 19 9.05 -16.14 16.37
N ALA A 20 8.01 -16.74 15.80
CA ALA A 20 7.98 -17.02 14.38
C ALA A 20 8.24 -15.71 13.62
N ALA A 21 9.11 -15.75 12.63
CA ALA A 21 9.27 -14.62 11.72
C ALA A 21 7.89 -14.27 11.15
N PRO A 22 7.52 -12.98 11.05
CA PRO A 22 6.27 -12.61 10.42
C PRO A 22 6.24 -13.25 9.03
N ASP A 23 5.16 -13.95 8.71
CA ASP A 23 4.97 -14.50 7.38
C ASP A 23 5.18 -13.37 6.37
N ALA A 24 6.12 -13.58 5.45
CA ALA A 24 6.32 -12.68 4.34
C ALA A 24 5.08 -12.81 3.46
N GLN A 25 4.07 -11.98 3.72
CA GLN A 25 2.80 -12.03 3.02
C GLN A 25 3.06 -11.87 1.53
N GLU A 26 2.79 -12.93 0.78
CA GLU A 26 2.91 -12.93 -0.67
C GLU A 26 1.97 -11.86 -1.20
N ARG A 27 2.54 -10.83 -1.83
CA ARG A 27 1.75 -9.72 -2.35
C ARG A 27 1.07 -10.21 -3.61
N GLU A 28 -0.25 -10.21 -3.61
CA GLU A 28 -1.01 -10.45 -4.83
C GLU A 28 -0.59 -9.43 -5.90
N THR A 29 -0.32 -9.95 -7.10
CA THR A 29 0.08 -9.10 -8.23
C THR A 29 -1.11 -8.25 -8.66
N VAL A 30 -0.98 -6.95 -8.54
CA VAL A 30 -1.99 -6.01 -9.02
C VAL A 30 -1.85 -5.89 -10.54
N ASP A 31 -2.89 -6.26 -11.28
CA ASP A 31 -2.99 -5.95 -12.70
C ASP A 31 -3.24 -4.45 -12.88
N VAL A 32 -2.17 -3.70 -13.13
CA VAL A 32 -2.23 -2.24 -13.28
C VAL A 32 -2.99 -1.84 -14.54
N SER A 33 -3.09 -2.72 -15.55
CA SER A 33 -3.71 -2.40 -16.83
C SER A 33 -5.24 -2.28 -16.74
N SER A 34 -5.86 -2.98 -15.78
CA SER A 34 -7.29 -2.89 -15.52
C SER A 34 -7.67 -1.76 -14.56
N LEU A 35 -6.70 -1.01 -14.02
CA LEU A 35 -6.98 0.06 -13.06
C LEU A 35 -7.28 1.40 -13.75
N GLY A 36 -8.36 2.03 -13.31
CA GLY A 36 -8.76 3.37 -13.74
C GLY A 36 -9.54 3.40 -15.06
N PRO A 37 -9.95 4.60 -15.50
CA PRO A 37 -10.71 4.77 -16.73
C PRO A 37 -9.91 4.34 -17.96
N GLN A 38 -10.54 3.58 -18.85
CA GLN A 38 -9.95 3.09 -20.08
C GLN A 38 -10.04 4.13 -21.21
N VAL A 39 -9.27 3.94 -22.29
CA VAL A 39 -9.31 4.83 -23.45
C VAL A 39 -10.72 4.85 -24.04
N GLY A 40 -11.30 6.06 -24.16
CA GLY A 40 -12.66 6.27 -24.63
C GLY A 40 -13.72 6.29 -23.53
N GLU A 41 -13.37 5.87 -22.31
CA GLU A 41 -14.25 6.02 -21.15
C GLU A 41 -14.26 7.44 -20.62
N ARG A 42 -15.38 7.82 -20.00
CA ARG A 42 -15.52 9.12 -19.36
C ARG A 42 -14.81 9.11 -18.00
N ILE A 43 -14.00 10.14 -17.76
CA ILE A 43 -13.40 10.39 -16.44
C ILE A 43 -14.51 10.68 -15.41
N PRO A 44 -14.51 10.03 -14.23
CA PRO A 44 -15.44 10.36 -13.15
C PRO A 44 -15.34 11.82 -12.71
N GLU A 45 -16.47 12.40 -12.32
CA GLU A 45 -16.48 13.75 -11.76
C GLU A 45 -15.72 13.81 -10.43
N PHE A 46 -15.05 14.94 -10.19
CA PHE A 46 -14.39 15.21 -8.92
C PHE A 46 -14.50 16.68 -8.55
N ALA A 47 -14.42 16.94 -7.24
CA ALA A 47 -14.30 18.26 -6.65
C ALA A 47 -13.31 18.17 -5.49
N LEU A 48 -12.03 18.45 -5.76
CA LEU A 48 -10.94 18.25 -4.81
C LEU A 48 -10.20 19.56 -4.54
N PRO A 49 -9.75 19.82 -3.30
CA PRO A 49 -8.94 21.00 -2.99
C PRO A 49 -7.54 20.87 -3.64
N ASP A 50 -7.06 21.97 -4.21
CA ASP A 50 -5.66 22.11 -4.63
C ASP A 50 -4.75 22.46 -3.44
N GLN A 51 -3.46 22.70 -3.70
CA GLN A 51 -2.45 23.00 -2.67
C GLN A 51 -2.73 24.30 -1.90
N TYR A 52 -3.63 25.15 -2.38
CA TYR A 52 -4.07 26.39 -1.72
C TYR A 52 -5.47 26.25 -1.11
N GLY A 53 -6.04 25.04 -1.09
CA GLY A 53 -7.38 24.77 -0.59
C GLY A 53 -8.50 25.17 -1.55
N LYS A 54 -8.19 25.61 -2.78
CA LYS A 54 -9.22 25.97 -3.77
C LYS A 54 -9.76 24.70 -4.41
N VAL A 55 -11.08 24.54 -4.39
CA VAL A 55 -11.74 23.41 -5.03
C VAL A 55 -11.56 23.47 -6.54
N ARG A 56 -11.11 22.35 -7.11
CA ARG A 56 -10.97 22.11 -8.55
C ARG A 56 -11.87 20.97 -8.99
N THR A 57 -12.50 21.17 -10.14
CA THR A 57 -13.27 20.17 -10.88
C THR A 57 -12.58 19.83 -12.19
N LEU A 58 -13.00 18.75 -12.84
CA LEU A 58 -12.52 18.38 -14.18
C LEU A 58 -12.66 19.55 -15.18
N ASP A 59 -13.82 20.19 -15.22
CA ASP A 59 -14.08 21.34 -16.10
C ASP A 59 -13.13 22.50 -15.81
N SER A 60 -12.84 22.77 -14.54
CA SER A 60 -12.00 23.90 -14.13
C SER A 60 -10.51 23.75 -14.51
N ILE A 61 -10.06 22.52 -14.79
CA ILE A 61 -8.68 22.22 -15.16
C ILE A 61 -8.53 21.91 -16.66
N MET A 62 -9.64 21.80 -17.39
CA MET A 62 -9.63 21.47 -18.81
C MET A 62 -9.11 22.66 -19.63
N GLY A 63 -8.09 22.43 -20.47
CA GLY A 63 -7.63 23.39 -21.47
C GLY A 63 -8.09 23.02 -22.88
N GLU A 64 -7.73 23.83 -23.88
CA GLU A 64 -8.03 23.58 -25.30
C GLU A 64 -7.52 22.23 -25.80
N ARG A 65 -6.48 21.68 -25.15
CA ARG A 65 -5.84 20.40 -25.51
C ARG A 65 -6.15 19.27 -24.53
N GLY A 66 -7.11 19.48 -23.63
CA GLY A 66 -7.43 18.53 -22.57
C GLY A 66 -6.68 18.80 -21.26
N ALA A 67 -6.72 17.82 -20.36
CA ALA A 67 -6.05 17.84 -19.06
C ALA A 67 -5.24 16.55 -18.84
N MET A 68 -4.18 16.63 -18.04
CA MET A 68 -3.41 15.47 -17.59
C MET A 68 -3.64 15.27 -16.09
N ILE A 69 -4.09 14.09 -15.70
CA ILE A 69 -4.33 13.72 -14.29
C ILE A 69 -3.31 12.66 -13.89
N VAL A 70 -2.52 12.94 -12.85
CA VAL A 70 -1.46 12.04 -12.38
C VAL A 70 -1.76 11.61 -10.95
N PHE A 71 -2.00 10.31 -10.77
CA PHE A 71 -2.12 9.70 -9.45
C PHE A 71 -0.74 9.29 -8.96
N HIS A 72 -0.36 9.77 -7.78
CA HIS A 72 0.88 9.36 -7.12
C HIS A 72 0.61 9.17 -5.63
N ARG A 73 1.40 8.30 -5.01
CA ARG A 73 1.48 8.19 -3.55
C ARG A 73 2.86 8.65 -3.11
N SER A 74 2.92 9.51 -2.10
CA SER A 74 4.19 9.95 -1.53
C SER A 74 4.93 8.75 -0.90
N ALA A 75 6.26 8.76 -0.97
CA ALA A 75 7.11 7.73 -0.39
C ALA A 75 7.37 7.92 1.12
N ASN A 76 6.72 8.89 1.77
CA ASN A 76 6.91 9.11 3.20
C ASN A 76 6.15 8.05 4.00
N TRP A 77 6.87 7.35 4.86
CA TRP A 77 6.43 6.21 5.67
C TRP A 77 6.47 6.57 7.14
#